data_AF-A0A6N8YUX4-F1
#
_entry.id   AF-A0A6N8YUX4-F1
#
_cell.length_a   1.000
_cell.length_b   1.000
_cell.length_c   1.000
_cell.angle_alpha   90.00
_cell.angle_beta   90.00
_cell.angle_gamma   90.00
#
_symmetry.space_group_name_H-M   'P 1'
#
loop_
_entity.id
_entity.type
_entity.pdbx_description
1 polymer ?
#
loop_
_entity_poly.entity_id
_entity_poly.type
_entity_poly.pdbx_seq_one_letter_code
_entity_poly.pdbx_strand_id
1 'polypeptide(L)'
;MVARIEWRTRGRGDDALIYVGEFGEDSNTVLRTWNADPDVLTDFLNDMTNLDTATVSGLEVDADQRDPEQWGKLVLTRLATGEVVHVDPEPYWDGIYYWFRSRGVDPHRWRGQPR
;
A
#
# COMPACT_ATOMS: atom_id res chain seq x y z
N MET A 1 -3.09 1.10 18.58
CA MET A 1 -3.50 1.64 17.26
C MET A 1 -3.81 0.46 16.33
N VAL A 2 -4.74 0.60 15.38
CA VAL A 2 -5.11 -0.50 14.47
C VAL A 2 -4.11 -0.59 13.32
N ALA A 3 -3.72 -1.81 12.94
CA ALA A 3 -2.81 -2.04 11.83
C ALA A 3 -3.38 -1.54 10.50
N ARG A 4 -2.49 -1.03 9.64
CA ARG A 4 -2.86 -0.35 8.40
C ARG A 4 -1.84 -0.57 7.30
N ILE A 5 -2.28 -0.37 6.07
CA ILE A 5 -1.44 -0.44 4.87
C ILE A 5 -1.40 0.94 4.26
N GLU A 6 -0.20 1.39 3.93
CA GLU A 6 0.04 2.70 3.36
C GLU A 6 0.70 2.55 2.00
N TRP A 7 0.16 3.24 1.01
CA TRP A 7 0.87 3.51 -0.23
C TRP A 7 1.73 4.74 -0.04
N ARG A 8 3.03 4.56 -0.24
CA ARG A 8 4.08 5.56 -0.13
C ARG A 8 4.79 5.71 -1.47
N THR A 9 5.21 6.92 -1.80
CA THR A 9 5.91 7.20 -3.06
C THR A 9 7.13 8.11 -2.84
N ARG A 10 8.26 7.78 -3.45
CA ARG A 10 9.44 8.68 -3.50
C ARG A 10 9.52 9.51 -4.79
N GLY A 11 8.56 9.32 -5.70
CA GLY A 11 8.54 9.94 -7.01
C GLY A 11 7.86 9.03 -8.02
N ARG A 12 7.71 9.49 -9.27
CA ARG A 12 6.94 8.76 -10.31
C ARG A 12 7.51 7.36 -10.55
N GLY A 13 6.86 6.34 -9.98
CA GLY A 13 7.17 4.93 -10.16
C GLY A 13 8.06 4.28 -9.09
N ASP A 14 8.50 5.03 -8.06
CA ASP A 14 9.15 4.44 -6.87
C ASP A 14 8.12 4.35 -5.74
N ASP A 15 7.13 3.51 -6.01
CA ASP A 15 5.95 3.30 -5.19
C ASP A 15 6.11 2.04 -4.33
N ALA A 16 5.80 2.16 -3.05
CA ALA A 16 5.84 1.07 -2.09
C ALA A 16 4.52 0.98 -1.32
N LEU A 17 4.13 -0.24 -0.99
CA LEU A 17 3.10 -0.51 -0.01
C LEU A 17 3.77 -0.99 1.27
N ILE A 18 3.42 -0.38 2.40
CA ILE A 18 3.98 -0.72 3.70
C ILE A 18 2.88 -1.10 4.67
N TYR A 19 3.12 -2.14 5.47
CA TYR A 19 2.25 -2.50 6.59
C TYR A 19 2.79 -1.88 7.85
N VAL A 20 2.00 -0.98 8.45
CA VAL A 20 2.34 -0.29 9.68
C VAL A 20 1.50 -0.84 10.82
N GLY A 21 2.17 -1.23 11.90
CA GLY A 21 1.54 -1.81 13.08
C GLY A 21 2.33 -1.56 14.35
N GLU A 22 1.95 -2.28 15.41
CA GLU A 22 2.61 -2.20 16.71
C GLU A 22 3.78 -3.18 16.81
N PHE A 23 4.91 -2.72 17.34
CA PHE A 23 6.08 -3.54 17.66
C PHE A 23 6.69 -3.06 18.98
N GLY A 24 6.67 -3.89 20.01
CA GLY A 24 7.08 -3.47 21.35
C GLY A 24 6.17 -2.36 21.88
N GLU A 25 6.74 -1.21 22.22
CA GLU A 25 6.00 -0.03 22.68
C GLU A 25 5.64 0.94 21.52
N ASP A 26 6.20 0.73 20.33
CA ASP A 26 6.02 1.61 19.18
C ASP A 26 4.83 1.19 18.33
N SER A 27 3.82 2.06 18.25
CA SER A 27 2.58 1.82 17.49
C SER A 27 2.63 2.27 16.03
N ASN A 28 3.78 2.78 15.57
CA ASN A 28 3.98 3.33 14.25
C ASN A 28 5.21 2.71 13.55
N THR A 29 5.21 1.38 13.48
CA THR A 29 6.36 0.62 13.00
C THR A 29 6.02 -0.06 11.68
N VAL A 30 6.86 0.09 10.66
CA VAL A 30 6.77 -0.70 9.44
C VAL A 30 7.21 -2.13 9.74
N LEU A 31 6.31 -3.09 9.54
CA LEU A 31 6.58 -4.51 9.80
C LEU A 31 6.78 -5.30 8.52
N ARG A 32 6.16 -4.86 7.42
CA ARG A 32 6.32 -5.47 6.09
C ARG A 32 6.29 -4.43 4.99
N THR A 33 6.88 -4.79 3.87
CA THR A 33 6.90 -3.99 2.65
C THR A 33 6.62 -4.85 1.41
N TRP A 34 6.01 -4.21 0.42
CA TRP A 34 5.83 -4.71 -0.94
C TRP A 34 6.23 -3.62 -1.91
N ASN A 35 6.89 -4.00 -3.01
CA ASN A 35 6.90 -3.12 -4.18
C ASN A 35 5.46 -2.93 -4.62
N ALA A 36 5.06 -1.70 -4.99
CA ALA A 36 3.73 -1.43 -5.51
C ALA A 36 3.58 -1.93 -6.96
N ASP A 37 3.96 -3.19 -7.17
CA ASP A 37 3.81 -3.86 -8.43
C ASP A 37 2.34 -4.06 -8.77
N PRO A 38 2.00 -4.30 -10.05
CA PRO A 38 0.66 -3.97 -10.44
C PRO A 38 -0.47 -4.91 -10.02
N ASP A 39 -0.14 -6.13 -9.65
CA ASP A 39 -1.11 -6.98 -9.01
C ASP A 39 -1.35 -6.51 -7.56
N VAL A 40 -0.28 -6.11 -6.86
CA VAL A 40 -0.31 -5.65 -5.47
C VAL A 40 -1.05 -4.33 -5.32
N LEU A 41 -0.78 -3.34 -6.19
CA LEU A 41 -1.51 -2.07 -6.12
C LEU A 41 -2.97 -2.24 -6.59
N THR A 42 -3.28 -3.18 -7.50
CA THR A 42 -4.67 -3.52 -7.84
C THR A 42 -5.39 -4.16 -6.64
N ASP A 43 -4.75 -5.10 -5.94
CA ASP A 43 -5.27 -5.68 -4.69
C ASP A 43 -5.53 -4.55 -3.68
N PHE A 44 -4.52 -3.72 -3.43
CA PHE A 44 -4.59 -2.62 -2.48
C PHE A 44 -5.68 -1.58 -2.80
N LEU A 45 -5.90 -1.25 -4.07
CA LEU A 45 -6.87 -0.23 -4.47
C LEU A 45 -8.31 -0.74 -4.51
N ASN A 46 -8.51 -2.05 -4.70
CA ASN A 46 -9.86 -2.62 -4.80
C ASN A 46 -10.23 -3.39 -3.53
N ASP A 47 -9.77 -4.63 -3.42
CA ASP A 47 -10.35 -5.63 -2.51
C ASP A 47 -9.47 -5.94 -1.28
N MET A 48 -8.23 -5.43 -1.23
CA MET A 48 -7.22 -5.70 -0.21
C MET A 48 -6.88 -7.19 -0.03
N THR A 49 -7.25 -8.02 -1.00
CA THR A 49 -7.04 -9.47 -0.92
C THR A 49 -5.54 -9.75 -0.84
N ASN A 50 -5.13 -10.63 0.08
CA ASN A 50 -3.73 -11.00 0.33
C ASN A 50 -2.86 -9.90 0.96
N LEU A 51 -3.43 -8.72 1.25
CA LEU A 51 -2.78 -7.62 1.95
C LEU A 51 -3.37 -7.43 3.36
N ASP A 52 -4.67 -7.70 3.52
CA ASP A 52 -5.39 -7.77 4.79
C ASP A 52 -4.84 -8.85 5.75
N THR A 53 -4.33 -9.92 5.17
CA THR A 53 -3.69 -11.05 5.82
C THR A 53 -2.19 -10.91 5.64
N ALA A 54 -1.57 -10.06 6.46
CA ALA A 54 -0.13 -9.83 6.53
C ALA A 54 0.69 -11.08 6.95
N THR A 55 0.26 -12.28 6.57
CA THR A 55 0.76 -13.58 7.02
C THR A 55 1.52 -14.35 5.94
N VAL A 56 1.48 -13.96 4.65
CA VAL A 56 1.98 -14.86 3.58
C VAL A 56 2.93 -14.23 2.53
N SER A 57 2.92 -12.92 2.24
CA SER A 57 3.56 -12.43 0.99
C SER A 57 4.43 -11.15 1.07
N GLY A 58 4.64 -10.55 2.24
CA GLY A 58 5.47 -9.32 2.37
C GLY A 58 6.86 -9.60 2.95
N LEU A 59 7.87 -8.86 2.51
CA LEU A 59 9.22 -8.92 3.08
C LEU A 59 9.21 -8.29 4.47
N GLU A 60 9.78 -8.99 5.46
CA GLU A 60 10.07 -8.38 6.75
C GLU A 60 11.11 -7.27 6.56
N VAL A 61 10.92 -6.17 7.29
CA VAL A 61 11.76 -4.99 7.12
C VAL A 61 12.84 -4.94 8.19
N ASP A 62 14.06 -4.57 7.78
CA ASP A 62 15.20 -4.38 8.68
C ASP A 62 14.92 -3.28 9.71
N ALA A 63 15.62 -3.34 10.85
CA ALA A 63 15.35 -2.46 12.00
C ALA A 63 15.50 -0.96 11.68
N ASP A 64 16.37 -0.61 10.73
CA ASP A 64 16.62 0.77 10.30
C ASP A 64 15.54 1.33 9.37
N GLN A 65 14.72 0.47 8.76
CA GLN A 65 13.67 0.81 7.80
C GLN A 65 12.25 0.81 8.40
N ARG A 66 12.16 0.79 9.73
CA ARG A 66 10.89 0.68 10.47
C ARG A 66 10.11 1.99 10.59
N ASP A 67 10.70 3.11 10.22
CA ASP A 67 10.03 4.40 10.19
C ASP A 67 9.26 4.57 8.86
N PRO A 68 7.93 4.71 8.88
CA PRO A 68 7.11 4.91 7.68
C PRO A 68 7.51 6.12 6.84
N GLU A 69 8.07 7.18 7.46
CA GLU A 69 8.44 8.40 6.72
C GLU A 69 9.61 8.17 5.74
N GLN A 70 10.46 7.19 6.02
CA GLN A 70 11.58 6.83 5.14
C GLN A 70 11.12 6.20 3.80
N TRP A 71 9.88 5.72 3.73
CA TRP A 71 9.30 5.11 2.53
C TRP A 71 8.74 6.13 1.54
N GLY A 72 8.77 7.42 1.89
CA GLY A 72 8.37 8.51 1.02
C GLY A 72 7.06 9.16 1.45
N LYS A 73 6.48 9.94 0.53
CA LYS A 73 5.26 10.69 0.77
C LYS A 73 4.07 9.74 0.85
N LEU A 74 3.19 9.98 1.81
CA LEU A 74 1.94 9.22 1.95
C LEU A 74 1.00 9.57 0.80
N VAL A 75 0.49 8.53 0.13
CA VAL A 75 -0.48 8.64 -0.96
C VAL A 75 -1.86 8.25 -0.47
N LEU A 76 -1.98 7.06 0.12
CA LEU A 76 -3.25 6.50 0.57
C LEU A 76 -3.02 5.56 1.76
N THR A 77 -3.90 5.60 2.75
CA THR A 77 -3.90 4.69 3.90
C THR A 77 -5.21 3.94 3.97
N ARG A 78 -5.14 2.60 4.09
CA ARG A 78 -6.27 1.74 4.43
C ARG A 78 -6.01 1.01 5.74
N LEU A 79 -7.03 0.84 6.57
CA LEU A 79 -6.97 -0.13 7.67
C LEU A 79 -6.88 -1.56 7.11
N ALA A 80 -6.44 -2.51 7.92
CA ALA A 80 -6.49 -3.93 7.55
C ALA A 80 -7.91 -4.43 7.21
N THR A 81 -8.95 -3.75 7.71
CA THR A 81 -10.37 -3.98 7.35
C THR A 81 -10.74 -3.49 5.94
N GLY A 82 -9.83 -2.80 5.26
CA GLY A 82 -10.03 -2.18 3.95
C GLY A 82 -10.66 -0.78 4.01
N GLU A 83 -10.99 -0.24 5.17
CA GLU A 83 -11.49 1.14 5.29
C GLU A 83 -10.40 2.14 4.88
N VAL A 84 -10.75 3.10 4.00
CA VAL A 84 -9.84 4.19 3.61
C VAL A 84 -9.82 5.26 4.70
N VAL A 85 -8.67 5.51 5.28
CA VAL A 85 -8.49 6.48 6.38
C VAL A 85 -7.94 7.80 5.87
N HIS A 86 -7.12 7.75 4.82
CA HIS A 86 -6.46 8.92 4.26
C HIS A 86 -6.20 8.74 2.78
N VAL A 87 -6.33 9.83 2.01
CA VAL A 87 -5.93 9.95 0.62
C VAL A 87 -5.40 11.36 0.40
N ASP A 88 -4.19 11.48 -0.14
CA ASP A 88 -3.71 12.74 -0.69
C ASP A 88 -4.02 12.76 -2.21
N PRO A 89 -4.95 13.63 -2.67
CA PRO A 89 -5.48 13.56 -4.04
C PRO A 89 -4.43 13.82 -5.12
N GLU A 90 -3.45 14.69 -4.88
CA GLU A 90 -2.43 15.02 -5.88
C GLU A 90 -1.49 13.84 -6.18
N PRO A 91 -0.78 13.26 -5.19
CA PRO A 91 0.05 12.09 -5.42
C PRO A 91 -0.77 10.85 -5.81
N TYR A 92 -2.03 10.74 -5.36
CA TYR A 92 -2.92 9.66 -5.78
C TYR A 92 -3.15 9.68 -7.29
N TRP A 93 -3.59 10.82 -7.84
CA TRP A 93 -3.81 10.93 -9.28
C TRP A 93 -2.54 10.81 -10.09
N ASP A 94 -1.41 11.33 -9.60
CA ASP A 94 -0.11 11.18 -10.25
C ASP A 94 0.33 9.70 -10.33
N GLY A 95 0.17 8.94 -9.24
CA GLY A 95 0.47 7.51 -9.20
C GLY A 95 -0.45 6.69 -10.11
N ILE A 96 -1.76 6.94 -10.07
CA ILE A 96 -2.73 6.29 -10.95
C ILE A 96 -2.43 6.62 -12.42
N TYR A 97 -2.14 7.88 -12.75
CA TYR A 97 -1.80 8.28 -14.11
C TYR A 97 -0.51 7.61 -14.61
N TYR A 98 0.51 7.55 -13.76
CA TYR A 98 1.77 6.87 -14.08
C TYR A 98 1.54 5.39 -14.39
N TRP A 99 0.77 4.71 -13.54
CA TRP A 99 0.37 3.33 -13.77
C TRP A 99 -0.29 3.12 -15.13
N PHE A 100 -1.35 3.88 -15.41
CA PHE A 100 -2.10 3.78 -16.67
C PHE A 100 -1.18 3.95 -17.87
N ARG A 101 -0.26 4.93 -17.83
CA ARG A 101 0.70 5.15 -18.91
C ARG A 101 1.71 4.02 -19.09
N SER A 102 2.10 3.36 -18.00
CA SER A 102 3.07 2.27 -18.06
C SER A 102 2.48 0.96 -18.60
N ARG A 103 1.17 0.72 -18.41
CA ARG A 103 0.54 -0.59 -18.71
C ARG A 103 -0.65 -0.57 -19.64
N GLY A 104 -1.31 0.57 -19.84
CA GLY A 104 -2.51 0.70 -20.67
C GLY A 104 -3.75 0.01 -20.09
N VAL A 105 -3.79 -0.27 -18.78
CA VAL A 105 -4.91 -0.97 -18.11
C VAL A 105 -5.33 -0.26 -16.82
N ASP A 106 -6.61 -0.43 -16.47
CA ASP A 106 -7.23 0.17 -15.28
C ASP A 106 -6.87 -0.59 -14.00
N PRO A 107 -6.26 0.06 -12.98
CA PRO A 107 -6.01 -0.55 -11.68
C PRO A 107 -7.28 -0.86 -10.90
N HIS A 108 -8.44 -0.29 -11.26
CA HIS A 108 -9.75 -0.56 -10.66
C HIS A 108 -10.59 -1.54 -11.48
N ARG A 109 -9.93 -2.42 -12.25
CA ARG A 109 -10.66 -3.41 -13.05
C ARG A 109 -11.55 -4.27 -12.14
N TRP A 110 -12.85 -4.26 -12.41
CA TRP A 110 -13.82 -5.09 -11.70
C TRP A 110 -13.44 -6.57 -11.82
N ARG A 111 -13.15 -7.21 -10.69
CA ARG A 111 -12.75 -8.63 -10.59
C ARG A 111 -13.93 -9.59 -10.45
N GLY A 112 -15.10 -9.21 -10.96
CA GLY A 112 -16.41 -9.81 -10.64
C GLY A 112 -16.41 -11.30 -10.29
N GLN A 113 -17.05 -11.66 -9.18
CA GLN A 113 -17.36 -13.05 -8.86
C GLN A 113 -18.57 -13.46 -9.73
N PRO A 114 -18.46 -14.48 -10.61
CA PRO A 114 -19.65 -15.11 -11.15
C PRO A 114 -20.36 -15.81 -9.98
N ARG A 115 -21.64 -15.50 -9.82
CA ARG A 115 -22.55 -16.30 -8.99
C ARG A 115 -22.70 -17.70 -9.55
#